data_AF-A0A7X9A6N4-F1
#
_entry.id   AF-A0A7X9A6N4-F1
#
_cell.length_a   1.000
_cell.length_b   1.000
_cell.length_c   1.000
_cell.angle_alpha   90.00
_cell.angle_beta   90.00
_cell.angle_gamma   90.00
#
_symmetry.space_group_name_H-M   'P 1'
#
loop_
_entity.id
_entity.type
_entity.pdbx_description
1 polymer ?
#
loop_
_entity_poly.entity_id
_entity_poly.type
_entity_poly.pdbx_seq_one_letter_code
_entity_poly.pdbx_strand_id
1 'polypeptide(L)'
;YGSETAKSLIDTLYGRYRKAMFIVTPGIKNIQQYRDQVEKIARFFNWETTETNGNLDLLSSLVNGIEEKDIIRIEPGVKITEELLEKYN
;
A
#
# COMPACT_ATOMS: atom_id res chain seq x y z
N TYR A 1 -12.67 -13.15 -28.01
CA TYR A 1 -12.77 -12.94 -26.55
C TYR A 1 -13.77 -11.83 -26.32
N GLY A 2 -14.97 -12.16 -25.82
CA GLY A 2 -16.10 -11.23 -25.69
C GLY A 2 -16.20 -10.58 -24.31
N SER A 3 -17.19 -9.70 -24.13
CA SER A 3 -17.48 -8.99 -22.88
C SER A 3 -17.73 -9.92 -21.69
N GLU A 4 -18.37 -11.07 -21.90
CA GLU A 4 -18.62 -12.05 -20.83
C GLU A 4 -17.34 -12.69 -20.28
N THR A 5 -16.38 -13.02 -21.16
CA THR A 5 -15.08 -13.56 -20.74
C THR A 5 -14.28 -12.54 -19.95
N ALA A 6 -14.34 -11.26 -20.34
CA ALA A 6 -13.68 -10.19 -19.61
C ALA A 6 -14.26 -10.01 -18.20
N LYS A 7 -15.59 -10.06 -18.06
CA LYS A 7 -16.25 -9.94 -16.74
C LYS A 7 -15.88 -11.09 -15.80
N SER A 8 -15.88 -12.32 -16.31
CA SER A 8 -15.47 -13.50 -15.53
C SER A 8 -14.03 -13.43 -15.03
N LEU A 9 -13.10 -12.94 -15.87
CA LEU A 9 -11.70 -12.72 -15.47
C LEU A 9 -11.58 -11.64 -14.39
N ILE A 10 -12.32 -10.54 -14.53
CA ILE A 10 -12.34 -9.45 -13.56
C ILE A 10 -12.88 -9.93 -12.22
N ASP A 11 -13.99 -10.69 -12.22
CA ASP A 11 -14.59 -11.24 -11.00
C ASP A 11 -13.66 -12.27 -10.33
N THR A 12 -12.90 -13.05 -11.12
CA THR A 12 -11.91 -14.00 -10.60
C THR A 12 -10.76 -13.29 -9.88
N LEU A 13 -10.27 -12.19 -10.45
CA LEU A 13 -9.14 -11.44 -9.89
C LEU A 13 -9.55 -10.55 -8.71
N TYR A 14 -10.73 -9.92 -8.81
CA TYR A 14 -11.09 -8.81 -7.96
C TYR A 14 -12.42 -8.99 -7.21
N GLY A 15 -13.22 -10.01 -7.51
CA GLY A 15 -14.58 -10.18 -6.98
C GLY A 15 -14.68 -10.42 -5.47
N ARG A 16 -13.56 -10.75 -4.81
CA ARG A 16 -13.48 -10.89 -3.34
C ARG A 16 -13.15 -9.58 -2.62
N TYR A 17 -12.62 -8.60 -3.34
CA TYR A 17 -12.35 -7.29 -2.75
C TYR A 17 -13.65 -6.51 -2.61
N ARG A 18 -13.70 -5.63 -1.60
CA ARG A 18 -14.88 -4.81 -1.27
C ARG A 18 -14.54 -3.33 -1.05
N LYS A 19 -13.25 -3.00 -1.02
CA LYS A 19 -12.76 -1.67 -0.65
C LYS A 19 -11.67 -1.21 -1.60
N ALA A 20 -11.77 0.05 -2.01
CA ALA A 20 -10.68 0.80 -2.57
C ALA A 20 -10.13 1.75 -1.51
N MET A 21 -8.82 1.75 -1.31
CA MET A 21 -8.16 2.64 -0.35
C MET A 21 -7.31 3.66 -1.10
N PHE A 22 -7.59 4.94 -0.88
CA PHE A 22 -6.70 6.02 -1.28
C PHE A 22 -5.71 6.31 -0.17
N ILE A 23 -4.41 6.20 -0.46
CA ILE A 23 -3.34 6.56 0.45
C ILE A 23 -2.87 7.98 0.08
N VAL A 24 -3.09 8.93 0.98
CA VAL A 24 -2.64 10.32 0.80
C VAL A 24 -1.14 10.37 1.10
N THR A 25 -0.32 10.25 0.07
CA THR A 25 1.14 10.37 0.22
C THR A 25 1.51 11.82 0.57
N PRO A 26 2.36 12.07 1.58
CA PRO A 26 2.81 13.42 1.89
C PRO A 26 3.44 14.11 0.69
N GLY A 27 3.06 15.37 0.45
CA GLY A 27 3.53 16.15 -0.69
C GLY A 27 2.77 15.92 -2.01
N ILE A 28 1.74 15.07 -2.02
CA ILE A 28 0.89 14.86 -3.20
C ILE A 28 0.20 16.17 -3.64
N LYS A 29 0.22 16.43 -4.94
CA LYS A 29 -0.50 17.54 -5.59
C LYS A 29 -1.76 17.00 -6.26
N ASN A 30 -2.71 17.88 -6.59
CA ASN A 30 -3.94 17.52 -7.32
C ASN A 30 -4.75 16.40 -6.64
N ILE A 31 -4.84 16.40 -5.31
CA ILE A 31 -5.48 15.34 -4.52
C ILE A 31 -6.90 14.99 -4.99
N GLN A 32 -7.67 15.99 -5.43
CA GLN A 32 -9.04 15.78 -5.91
C GLN A 32 -9.10 14.89 -7.15
N GLN A 33 -8.15 15.04 -8.09
CA GLN A 33 -8.07 14.20 -9.28
C GLN A 33 -7.91 12.72 -8.91
N TYR A 34 -7.08 12.44 -7.89
CA TYR A 34 -6.85 11.08 -7.42
C TYR A 34 -8.05 10.52 -6.67
N ARG A 35 -8.71 11.34 -5.84
CA ARG A 35 -9.99 10.95 -5.20
C ARG A 35 -11.04 10.60 -6.24
N ASP A 36 -11.19 11.41 -7.27
CA ASP A 36 -12.14 11.17 -8.37
C ASP A 36 -11.80 9.88 -9.13
N GLN A 37 -10.51 9.56 -9.32
CA GLN A 37 -10.07 8.32 -9.93
C GLN A 37 -10.38 7.09 -9.07
N VAL A 38 -10.10 7.14 -7.75
CA VAL A 38 -10.40 6.06 -6.82
C VAL A 38 -11.91 5.81 -6.76
N GLU A 39 -12.70 6.87 -6.71
CA GLU A 39 -14.16 6.81 -6.74
C GLU A 39 -14.68 6.18 -8.04
N LYS A 40 -14.12 6.55 -9.19
CA LYS A 40 -14.48 5.95 -10.49
C LYS A 40 -14.20 4.44 -10.52
N ILE A 41 -13.05 4.02 -9.98
CA ILE A 41 -12.68 2.60 -9.89
C ILE A 41 -13.63 1.88 -8.93
N ALA A 42 -13.84 2.43 -7.73
CA ALA A 42 -14.70 1.82 -6.73
C ALA A 42 -16.14 1.64 -7.24
N ARG A 43 -16.70 2.63 -7.94
CA ARG A 43 -18.01 2.51 -8.59
C ARG A 43 -18.07 1.40 -9.63
N PHE A 44 -17.03 1.22 -10.44
CA PHE A 44 -16.97 0.14 -11.44
C PHE A 44 -17.07 -1.25 -10.78
N PHE A 45 -16.47 -1.41 -9.60
CA PHE A 45 -16.45 -2.67 -8.87
C PHE A 45 -17.51 -2.80 -7.76
N ASN A 46 -18.33 -1.76 -7.55
CA ASN A 46 -19.23 -1.64 -6.40
C ASN A 46 -18.50 -1.84 -5.05
N TRP A 47 -17.38 -1.15 -4.88
CA TRP A 47 -16.58 -1.13 -3.66
C TRP A 47 -16.84 0.12 -2.83
N GLU A 48 -16.62 0.01 -1.52
CA GLU A 48 -16.54 1.16 -0.62
C GLU A 48 -15.21 1.90 -0.85
N THR A 49 -15.24 3.23 -0.77
CA THR A 49 -14.02 4.05 -0.78
C THR A 49 -13.60 4.38 0.64
N THR A 50 -12.30 4.28 0.90
CA THR A 50 -11.67 4.68 2.17
C THR A 50 -10.44 5.53 1.87
N GLU A 51 -10.11 6.44 2.77
CA GLU A 51 -8.93 7.29 2.68
C GLU A 51 -8.09 7.13 3.95
N THR A 52 -6.77 7.02 3.78
CA THR A 52 -5.81 7.02 4.90
C THR A 52 -4.61 7.88 4.55
N ASN A 53 -3.97 8.46 5.55
CA ASN A 53 -2.74 9.21 5.34
C ASN A 53 -1.56 8.24 5.25
N GLY A 54 -0.74 8.42 4.20
CA GLY A 54 0.56 7.77 4.13
C GLY A 54 1.49 8.32 5.21
N ASN A 55 2.37 7.48 5.72
CA ASN A 55 3.40 7.88 6.67
C ASN A 55 4.79 7.78 6.02
N LEU A 56 5.61 8.83 6.15
CA LEU A 56 6.99 8.85 5.70
C LEU A 56 8.01 8.81 6.86
N ASP A 57 7.57 8.64 8.10
CA ASP A 57 8.43 8.63 9.28
C ASP A 57 9.56 7.60 9.15
N LEU A 58 9.27 6.38 8.69
CA LEU A 58 10.29 5.36 8.43
C LEU A 58 11.36 5.86 7.43
N LEU A 59 10.94 6.46 6.33
CA LEU A 59 11.87 6.99 5.32
C LEU A 59 12.65 8.19 5.87
N SER A 60 11.99 9.07 6.62
CA SER A 60 12.62 10.20 7.31
C SER A 60 13.69 9.71 8.29
N SER A 61 13.39 8.69 9.09
CA SER A 61 14.32 8.14 10.07
C SER A 61 15.51 7.46 9.41
N LEU A 62 15.31 6.77 8.30
CA LEU A 62 16.40 6.24 7.47
C LEU A 62 17.29 7.36 6.90
N VAL A 63 16.71 8.39 6.29
CA VAL A 63 17.47 9.49 5.66
C VAL A 63 18.24 10.32 6.70
N ASN A 64 17.65 10.53 7.87
CA ASN A 64 18.25 11.34 8.94
C ASN A 64 19.12 10.51 9.91
N GLY A 65 19.25 9.19 9.69
CA GLY A 65 20.02 8.32 10.57
C GLY A 65 19.42 8.17 11.97
N ILE A 66 18.12 8.44 12.14
CA ILE A 66 17.41 8.31 13.42
C ILE A 66 17.20 6.81 13.73
N GLU A 67 17.58 6.41 14.93
CA GLU A 67 17.31 5.06 15.45
C GLU A 67 15.92 5.04 16.07
N GLU A 68 15.02 4.24 15.51
CA GLU A 68 13.73 3.95 16.12
C GLU A 68 13.69 2.51 16.62
N LYS A 69 12.94 2.28 17.70
CA LYS A 69 12.83 0.96 18.35
C LYS A 69 12.27 -0.11 17.41
N ASP A 70 11.50 0.30 16.40
CA ASP A 70 10.86 -0.61 15.45
C ASP A 70 11.70 -0.80 14.17
N ILE A 71 12.92 -0.26 14.11
CA ILE A 71 13.81 -0.36 12.95
C ILE A 71 15.04 -1.20 13.29
N ILE A 72 15.18 -2.35 12.63
CA ILE A 72 16.40 -3.16 12.67
C ILE A 72 17.30 -2.75 11.50
N ARG A 73 18.51 -2.26 11.82
CA ARG A 73 19.55 -1.97 10.81
C ARG A 73 20.43 -3.21 10.62
N ILE A 74 20.56 -3.66 9.38
CA ILE A 74 21.32 -4.85 9.02
C ILE A 74 22.40 -4.44 8.02
N GLU A 75 23.65 -4.77 8.34
CA GLU A 75 24.79 -4.47 7.47
C GLU A 75 24.68 -5.20 6.12
N PRO A 76 25.16 -4.60 5.02
CA PRO A 76 25.20 -5.25 3.72
C PRO A 76 25.91 -6.62 3.78
N GLY A 77 25.30 -7.62 3.15
CA GLY A 77 25.85 -8.98 3.09
C GLY A 77 25.46 -9.87 4.29
N VAL A 78 24.80 -9.34 5.32
CA VAL A 78 24.23 -10.16 6.39
C VAL A 78 22.93 -10.82 5.91
N LYS A 79 22.84 -12.14 6.06
CA LYS A 79 21.65 -12.92 5.72
C LYS A 79 20.59 -12.74 6.81
N ILE A 80 19.38 -12.35 6.41
CA ILE A 80 18.23 -12.25 7.30
C ILE A 80 17.66 -13.66 7.54
N THR A 81 17.61 -14.09 8.80
CA THR A 81 17.03 -15.36 9.24
C THR A 81 16.08 -15.13 10.41
N GLU A 82 15.16 -16.06 10.67
CA GLU A 82 14.25 -15.96 11.83
C GLU A 82 15.02 -15.90 13.16
N GLU A 83 16.06 -16.73 13.31
CA GLU A 83 16.97 -16.72 14.47
C GLU A 83 17.69 -15.35 14.66
N LEU A 84 17.96 -14.63 13.58
CA LEU A 84 18.53 -13.28 13.66
C LEU A 84 17.50 -12.29 14.22
N LEU A 85 16.23 -12.40 13.83
CA LEU A 85 15.16 -11.53 14.31
C LEU A 85 14.80 -11.78 15.78
N GLU A 86 14.96 -13.01 16.28
CA GLU A 86 14.77 -13.35 17.70
C GLU A 86 15.71 -12.57 18.64
N LYS A 87 16.87 -12.10 18.16
CA LYS A 87 17.82 -11.30 18.95
C LYS A 87 17.39 -9.84 19.15
N TYR A 88 16.39 -9.38 18.40
CA TYR A 88 15.90 -8.00 18.41
C TYR A 88 14.47 -7.87 18.97
N ASN A 89 13.87 -8.98 19.43
CA ASN A 89 12.62 -9.01 20.20
C ASN A 89 12.89 -9.03 21.71
#